data_AF-A0A7C9RHE9-F1
#
_entry.id   AF-A0A7C9RHE9-F1
#
_cell.length_a   1.000
_cell.length_b   1.000
_cell.length_c   1.000
_cell.angle_alpha   90.00
_cell.angle_beta   90.00
_cell.angle_gamma   90.00
#
_symmetry.space_group_name_H-M   'P 1'
#
loop_
_entity.id
_entity.type
_entity.pdbx_description
1 polymer ?
#
loop_
_entity_poly.entity_id
_entity_poly.type
_entity_poly.pdbx_seq_one_letter_code
_entity_poly.pdbx_strand_id
1 'polypeptide(L)'
;IYSRQTESLRKLAQRGRGWDKVAIATAFKITMLEGTEVVFIVIAVGSGGVGLLVPASVGALAELLVVVLLGFVVHKPLASIPENTLKFMVGVLLSAFGAFWVGEGMGLRWPGQDWSILGLVAGFLIIALIATSLCRARFAARDAAKR
;
A
#
# COMPACT_ATOMS: atom_id res chain seq x y z
N ILE A 1 15.62 14.44 3.11
CA ILE A 1 16.06 13.25 2.33
C ILE A 1 15.11 13.03 1.15
N TYR A 2 13.80 12.88 1.40
CA TYR A 2 12.79 12.73 0.34
C TYR A 2 12.79 13.85 -0.70
N SER A 3 12.86 15.13 -0.30
CA SER A 3 12.93 16.27 -1.24
C SER A 3 14.12 16.21 -2.20
N ARG A 4 15.29 15.75 -1.71
CA ARG A 4 16.48 15.57 -2.55
C ARG A 4 16.34 14.38 -3.51
N GLN A 5 15.69 13.29 -3.05
CA GLN A 5 15.43 12.11 -3.89
C GLN A 5 14.37 12.41 -4.96
N THR A 6 13.28 13.08 -4.61
CA THR A 6 12.26 13.52 -5.57
C THR A 6 12.82 14.55 -6.54
N GLU A 7 13.70 15.47 -6.10
CA GLU A 7 14.43 16.35 -7.01
C GLU A 7 15.38 15.59 -7.95
N SER A 8 16.09 14.57 -7.48
CA SER A 8 16.96 13.77 -8.36
C SER A 8 16.17 12.98 -9.40
N LEU A 9 15.01 12.42 -9.01
CA LEU A 9 14.11 11.70 -9.91
C LEU A 9 13.41 12.68 -10.87
N ARG A 10 13.04 13.87 -10.40
CA ARG A 10 12.46 14.93 -11.23
C ARG A 10 13.47 15.49 -12.23
N LYS A 11 14.76 15.57 -11.88
CA LYS A 11 15.83 15.93 -12.81
C LYS A 11 16.08 14.85 -13.87
N LEU A 12 15.87 13.57 -13.54
CA LEU A 12 15.87 12.47 -14.51
C LEU A 12 14.65 12.52 -15.43
N ALA A 13 13.46 12.85 -14.89
CA ALA A 13 12.23 13.02 -15.65
C ALA A 13 12.22 14.26 -16.55
N GLN A 14 12.82 15.38 -16.12
CA GLN A 14 12.88 16.64 -16.87
C GLN A 14 13.98 16.70 -17.94
N ARG A 15 14.84 15.68 -18.04
CA ARG A 15 15.94 15.66 -19.01
C ARG A 15 15.50 15.40 -20.46
N GLY A 16 14.21 15.29 -20.75
CA GLY A 16 13.68 15.23 -22.12
C GLY A 16 12.20 15.56 -22.19
N ARG A 17 11.78 16.19 -23.30
CA ARG A 17 10.38 16.54 -23.63
C ARG A 17 9.50 15.33 -23.97
N GLY A 18 9.84 14.15 -23.44
CA GLY A 18 9.28 12.85 -23.79
C GLY A 18 8.74 12.09 -22.57
N TRP A 19 8.26 10.88 -22.81
CA TRP A 19 7.70 9.96 -21.83
C TRP A 19 8.64 9.72 -20.64
N ASP A 20 8.18 9.97 -19.41
CA ASP A 20 8.94 9.71 -18.19
C ASP A 20 9.05 8.20 -17.96
N LYS A 21 10.20 7.65 -18.37
CA LYS A 21 10.50 6.21 -18.28
C LYS A 21 10.41 5.68 -16.85
N VAL A 22 10.73 6.51 -15.85
CA VAL A 22 10.66 6.10 -14.44
C VAL A 22 9.20 6.02 -14.02
N ALA A 23 8.40 7.05 -14.31
CA ALA A 23 6.98 7.05 -13.99
C ALA A 23 6.24 5.87 -14.67
N ILE A 24 6.55 5.59 -15.94
CA ILE A 24 5.95 4.47 -16.68
C ILE A 24 6.35 3.13 -16.08
N ALA A 25 7.64 2.92 -15.80
CA ALA A 25 8.09 1.68 -15.19
C ALA A 25 7.48 1.47 -13.79
N THR A 26 7.37 2.53 -13.00
CA THR A 26 6.73 2.48 -11.68
C THR A 26 5.24 2.18 -11.78
N ALA A 27 4.50 2.88 -12.64
CA ALA A 27 3.08 2.64 -12.86
C ALA A 27 2.84 1.20 -13.37
N PHE A 28 3.60 0.75 -14.36
CA PHE A 28 3.50 -0.60 -14.90
C PHE A 28 3.73 -1.67 -13.83
N LYS A 29 4.78 -1.53 -13.01
CA LYS A 29 5.09 -2.49 -11.95
C LYS A 29 3.97 -2.58 -10.91
N ILE A 30 3.44 -1.43 -10.49
CA ILE A 30 2.35 -1.39 -9.51
C ILE A 30 1.09 -2.01 -10.13
N THR A 31 0.68 -1.59 -11.35
CA THR A 31 -0.51 -2.13 -12.00
C THR A 31 -0.39 -3.62 -12.32
N MET A 32 0.78 -4.12 -12.73
CA MET A 32 0.99 -5.57 -12.90
C MET A 32 0.85 -6.34 -11.60
N LEU A 33 1.39 -5.81 -10.49
CA LEU A 33 1.31 -6.46 -9.19
C LEU A 33 -0.16 -6.57 -8.74
N GLU A 34 -0.88 -5.44 -8.74
CA GLU A 34 -2.30 -5.38 -8.37
C GLU A 34 -3.16 -6.28 -9.28
N GLY A 35 -2.91 -6.26 -10.60
CA GLY A 35 -3.62 -7.13 -11.55
C GLY A 35 -3.36 -8.61 -11.32
N THR A 36 -2.16 -8.98 -10.87
CA THR A 36 -1.83 -10.37 -10.52
C THR A 36 -2.55 -10.82 -9.25
N GLU A 37 -2.69 -9.92 -8.27
CA GLU A 37 -3.45 -10.19 -7.05
C GLU A 37 -4.93 -10.45 -7.33
N VAL A 38 -5.54 -9.67 -8.23
CA VAL A 38 -6.92 -9.91 -8.69
C VAL A 38 -7.06 -11.30 -9.30
N VAL A 39 -6.08 -11.76 -10.09
CA VAL A 39 -6.09 -13.12 -10.65
C VAL A 39 -6.05 -14.17 -9.54
N PHE A 40 -5.22 -13.98 -8.50
CA PHE A 40 -5.20 -14.88 -7.35
C PHE A 40 -6.52 -14.92 -6.59
N ILE A 41 -7.19 -13.78 -6.41
CA ILE A 41 -8.52 -13.71 -5.78
C ILE A 41 -9.55 -14.48 -6.61
N VAL A 42 -9.59 -14.26 -7.93
CA VAL A 42 -10.53 -14.97 -8.82
C VAL A 42 -10.32 -16.47 -8.77
N ILE A 43 -9.07 -16.94 -8.78
CA ILE A 43 -8.76 -18.37 -8.70
C ILE A 43 -9.16 -18.92 -7.33
N ALA A 44 -8.81 -18.23 -6.24
CA ALA A 44 -9.14 -18.64 -4.88
C ALA A 44 -10.66 -18.79 -4.71
N VAL A 45 -11.43 -17.76 -5.05
CA VAL A 45 -12.90 -17.79 -4.98
C VAL A 45 -13.48 -18.84 -5.94
N GLY A 46 -12.96 -18.90 -7.17
CA GLY A 46 -13.39 -19.87 -8.18
C GLY A 46 -13.13 -21.33 -7.79
N SER A 47 -12.10 -21.58 -6.98
CA SER A 47 -11.79 -22.91 -6.43
C SER A 47 -12.68 -23.32 -5.25
N GLY A 48 -13.46 -22.38 -4.68
CA GLY A 48 -14.34 -22.63 -3.55
C GLY A 48 -15.62 -23.42 -3.87
N GLY A 49 -15.87 -23.75 -5.16
CA GLY A 49 -17.06 -24.48 -5.58
C GLY A 49 -17.21 -24.62 -7.09
N VAL A 50 -18.00 -25.61 -7.53
CA VAL A 50 -18.24 -25.86 -8.96
C VAL A 50 -19.01 -24.68 -9.57
N GLY A 51 -18.49 -24.10 -10.65
CA GLY A 51 -19.15 -23.03 -11.40
C GLY A 51 -18.89 -21.61 -10.89
N LEU A 52 -18.04 -21.40 -9.88
CA LEU A 52 -17.77 -20.08 -9.29
C LEU A 52 -16.79 -19.21 -10.08
N LEU A 53 -16.04 -19.77 -11.03
CA LEU A 53 -15.06 -19.02 -11.82
C LEU A 53 -15.68 -17.88 -12.65
N VAL A 54 -16.84 -18.13 -13.26
CA VAL A 54 -17.53 -17.11 -14.09
C VAL A 54 -18.06 -15.98 -13.20
N PRO A 55 -18.82 -16.24 -12.11
CA PRO A 55 -19.20 -15.21 -11.14
C PRO A 55 -18.01 -14.44 -10.57
N ALA A 56 -16.92 -15.11 -10.21
CA ALA A 56 -15.71 -14.47 -9.67
C ALA A 56 -15.07 -13.51 -10.69
N SER A 57 -14.99 -13.92 -11.96
CA SER A 57 -14.46 -13.08 -13.04
C SER A 57 -15.34 -11.85 -13.31
N VAL A 58 -16.67 -12.01 -13.25
CA VAL A 58 -17.61 -10.88 -13.37
C VAL A 58 -17.45 -9.93 -12.18
N GLY A 59 -17.28 -10.48 -10.96
CA GLY A 59 -16.99 -9.70 -9.76
C GLY A 59 -15.72 -8.86 -9.91
N ALA A 60 -14.63 -9.45 -10.40
CA ALA A 60 -13.37 -8.73 -10.65
C ALA A 60 -13.52 -7.60 -11.67
N LEU A 61 -14.31 -7.82 -12.74
CA LEU A 61 -14.59 -6.76 -13.71
C LEU A 61 -15.42 -5.63 -13.09
N ALA A 62 -16.42 -5.97 -12.28
CA ALA A 62 -17.24 -4.99 -11.57
C ALA A 62 -16.40 -4.19 -10.57
N GLU A 63 -15.52 -4.85 -9.81
CA GLU A 63 -14.55 -4.20 -8.92
C GLU A 63 -13.67 -3.22 -9.67
N LEU A 64 -13.09 -3.62 -10.81
CA LEU A 64 -12.27 -2.74 -11.64
C LEU A 64 -13.03 -1.47 -12.04
N LEU A 65 -14.27 -1.60 -12.51
CA LEU A 65 -15.10 -0.44 -12.88
C LEU A 65 -15.39 0.47 -11.69
N VAL A 66 -15.72 -0.11 -10.54
CA VAL A 66 -15.99 0.63 -9.30
C VAL A 66 -14.74 1.36 -8.82
N VAL A 67 -13.58 0.70 -8.80
CA VAL A 67 -12.31 1.29 -8.36
C VAL A 67 -11.87 2.41 -9.31
N VAL A 68 -12.02 2.23 -10.62
CA VAL A 68 -11.73 3.29 -11.60
C VAL A 68 -12.62 4.51 -11.34
N LEU A 69 -13.93 4.29 -11.19
CA LEU A 69 -14.89 5.38 -10.92
C LEU A 69 -14.58 6.08 -9.60
N LEU A 70 -14.33 5.31 -8.54
CA LEU A 70 -13.95 5.84 -7.24
C LEU A 70 -12.67 6.66 -7.37
N GLY A 71 -11.66 6.13 -8.06
CA GLY A 71 -10.40 6.81 -8.36
C GLY A 71 -10.61 8.17 -9.00
N PHE A 72 -11.49 8.28 -10.01
CA PHE A 72 -11.85 9.57 -10.62
C PHE A 72 -12.45 10.56 -9.61
N VAL A 73 -13.29 10.08 -8.69
CA VAL A 73 -13.94 10.93 -7.67
C VAL A 73 -12.94 11.35 -6.58
N VAL A 74 -12.12 10.42 -6.08
CA VAL A 74 -11.26 10.64 -4.91
C VAL A 74 -9.85 11.13 -5.26
N HIS A 75 -9.48 11.21 -6.55
CA HIS A 75 -8.14 11.64 -6.96
C HIS A 75 -7.76 13.02 -6.37
N LYS A 76 -8.72 13.95 -6.37
CA LYS A 76 -8.50 15.34 -5.97
C LYS A 76 -8.29 15.48 -4.45
N PRO A 77 -9.14 14.91 -3.57
CA PRO A 77 -8.88 14.95 -2.13
C PRO A 77 -7.63 14.16 -1.74
N LEU A 78 -7.35 13.01 -2.35
CA LEU A 78 -6.13 12.24 -2.02
C LEU A 78 -4.84 12.97 -2.40
N ALA A 79 -4.84 13.73 -3.50
CA ALA A 79 -3.70 14.56 -3.89
C ALA A 79 -3.40 15.70 -2.90
N SER A 80 -4.33 16.02 -1.98
CA SER A 80 -4.11 17.03 -0.95
C SER A 80 -3.44 16.49 0.32
N ILE A 81 -3.39 15.16 0.50
CA ILE A 81 -2.80 14.54 1.69
C ILE A 81 -1.26 14.56 1.57
N PRO A 82 -0.54 14.95 2.63
CA PRO A 82 0.92 14.88 2.63
C PRO A 82 1.42 13.46 2.32
N GLU A 83 2.27 13.34 1.30
CA GLU A 83 2.77 12.05 0.78
C GLU A 83 3.38 11.17 1.89
N ASN A 84 4.12 11.77 2.83
CA ASN A 84 4.74 11.05 3.93
C ASN A 84 3.69 10.46 4.90
N THR A 85 2.61 11.19 5.17
CA THR A 85 1.51 10.71 6.01
C THR A 85 0.78 9.57 5.31
N LEU A 86 0.53 9.71 4.00
CA LEU A 86 -0.13 8.67 3.22
C LEU A 86 0.70 7.37 3.24
N LYS A 87 2.00 7.45 2.93
CA LYS A 87 2.89 6.28 2.96
C LYS A 87 2.99 5.64 4.34
N PHE A 88 3.02 6.46 5.39
CA PHE A 88 3.07 5.97 6.76
C PHE A 88 1.80 5.20 7.14
N MET A 89 0.63 5.80 6.91
CA MET A 89 -0.66 5.18 7.21
C MET A 89 -0.90 3.92 6.37
N VAL A 90 -0.65 3.98 5.07
CA VAL A 90 -0.76 2.82 4.17
C VAL A 90 0.18 1.71 4.61
N GLY A 91 1.42 2.01 4.99
CA GLY A 91 2.36 1.00 5.50
C GLY A 91 1.88 0.31 6.78
N VAL A 92 1.29 1.06 7.71
CA VAL A 92 0.68 0.49 8.93
C VAL A 92 -0.49 -0.42 8.59
N LEU A 93 -1.39 0.03 7.72
CA LEU A 93 -2.56 -0.74 7.30
C LEU A 93 -2.14 -2.04 6.58
N LEU A 94 -1.23 -1.95 5.60
CA LEU A 94 -0.72 -3.13 4.88
C LEU A 94 -0.04 -4.13 5.81
N SER A 95 0.70 -3.66 6.81
CA SER A 95 1.34 -4.54 7.81
C SER A 95 0.31 -5.25 8.68
N ALA A 96 -0.73 -4.53 9.12
CA ALA A 96 -1.80 -5.09 9.93
C ALA A 96 -2.64 -6.12 9.15
N PHE A 97 -3.10 -5.77 7.95
CA PHE A 97 -3.86 -6.69 7.09
C PHE A 97 -3.03 -7.89 6.68
N GLY A 98 -1.77 -7.69 6.29
CA GLY A 98 -0.87 -8.79 5.93
C GLY A 98 -0.67 -9.76 7.10
N ALA A 99 -0.41 -9.25 8.31
CA ALA A 99 -0.29 -10.08 9.50
C ALA A 99 -1.57 -10.85 9.81
N PHE A 100 -2.73 -10.19 9.73
CA PHE A 100 -4.04 -10.80 9.96
C PHE A 100 -4.29 -12.00 9.03
N TRP A 101 -4.13 -11.79 7.72
CA TRP A 101 -4.39 -12.83 6.72
C TRP A 101 -3.35 -13.95 6.73
N VAL A 102 -2.08 -13.65 7.02
CA VAL A 102 -1.07 -14.70 7.25
C VAL A 102 -1.47 -15.56 8.45
N GLY A 103 -1.94 -14.95 9.54
CA GLY A 103 -2.45 -15.70 10.70
C GLY A 103 -3.64 -16.59 10.34
N GLU A 104 -4.66 -16.06 9.67
CA GLU A 104 -5.83 -16.82 9.22
C GLU A 104 -5.42 -17.96 8.26
N GLY A 105 -4.54 -17.69 7.30
CA GLY A 105 -4.02 -18.68 6.37
C GLY A 105 -3.21 -19.80 7.03
N MET A 106 -2.62 -19.54 8.20
CA MET A 106 -1.95 -20.54 9.04
C MET A 106 -2.91 -21.26 10.01
N GLY A 107 -4.20 -20.94 10.00
CA GLY A 107 -5.21 -21.50 10.91
C GLY A 107 -5.18 -20.90 12.33
N LEU A 108 -4.53 -19.74 12.51
CA LEU A 108 -4.51 -19.02 13.79
C LEU A 108 -5.85 -18.36 14.03
N ARG A 109 -6.49 -18.67 15.16
CA ARG A 109 -7.77 -18.09 15.54
C ARG A 109 -7.53 -16.75 16.22
N TRP A 110 -7.90 -15.66 15.55
CA TRP A 110 -7.74 -14.33 16.14
C TRP A 110 -8.73 -14.08 17.29
N PRO A 111 -8.27 -13.51 18.41
CA PRO A 111 -9.15 -13.10 19.49
C PRO A 111 -10.06 -11.97 19.01
N GLY A 112 -11.38 -12.16 19.11
CA GLY A 112 -12.35 -11.20 18.60
C GLY A 112 -12.55 -11.25 17.07
N GLN A 113 -12.07 -12.29 16.38
CA GLN A 113 -12.22 -12.46 14.92
C GLN A 113 -11.71 -11.22 14.18
N ASP A 114 -12.55 -10.57 13.39
CA ASP A 114 -12.20 -9.42 12.57
C ASP A 114 -11.80 -8.18 13.40
N TRP A 115 -12.26 -8.09 14.65
CA TRP A 115 -11.88 -6.98 15.55
C TRP A 115 -10.39 -6.95 15.86
N SER A 116 -9.70 -8.09 15.72
CA SER A 116 -8.26 -8.17 15.88
C SER A 116 -7.49 -7.29 14.88
N ILE A 117 -8.07 -7.00 13.71
CA ILE A 117 -7.47 -6.09 12.71
C ILE A 117 -7.27 -4.70 13.34
N LEU A 118 -8.23 -4.19 14.11
CA LEU A 118 -8.08 -2.90 14.79
C LEU A 118 -6.97 -2.94 15.83
N GLY A 119 -6.85 -4.07 16.55
CA GLY A 119 -5.76 -4.31 17.49
C GLY A 119 -4.39 -4.34 16.81
N LEU A 120 -4.28 -5.01 15.67
CA LEU A 120 -3.06 -5.06 14.86
C LEU A 120 -2.72 -3.68 14.30
N VAL A 121 -3.68 -2.94 13.76
CA VAL A 121 -3.48 -1.56 13.28
C VAL A 121 -2.96 -0.68 14.41
N ALA A 122 -3.58 -0.73 15.59
CA ALA A 122 -3.13 0.02 16.76
C ALA A 122 -1.70 -0.39 17.18
N GLY A 123 -1.41 -1.69 17.23
CA GLY A 123 -0.10 -2.22 17.58
C GLY A 123 1.00 -1.77 16.60
N PHE A 124 0.78 -1.96 15.30
CA PHE A 124 1.71 -1.51 14.25
C PHE A 124 1.88 0.02 14.26
N LEU A 125 0.80 0.77 14.49
CA LEU A 125 0.86 2.22 14.60
C LEU A 125 1.74 2.65 15.79
N ILE A 126 1.54 2.06 16.97
CA ILE A 126 2.35 2.35 18.17
C ILE A 126 3.82 2.05 17.89
N ILE A 127 4.13 0.86 17.35
CA ILE A 127 5.50 0.47 17.01
C ILE A 127 6.11 1.44 16.01
N ALA A 128 5.37 1.81 14.96
CA ALA A 128 5.85 2.75 13.95
C ALA A 128 6.09 4.16 14.52
N LEU A 129 5.25 4.64 15.44
CA LEU A 129 5.45 5.92 16.14
C LEU A 129 6.67 5.89 17.07
N ILE A 130 6.87 4.80 17.81
CA ILE A 130 8.06 4.61 18.64
C ILE A 130 9.31 4.55 17.77
N ALA A 131 9.32 3.73 16.71
CA ALA A 131 10.46 3.61 15.82
C ALA A 131 10.83 4.94 15.15
N THR A 132 9.84 5.69 14.65
CA THR A 132 10.07 6.99 14.02
C THR A 132 10.57 8.04 15.03
N SER A 133 10.06 8.04 16.26
CA SER A 133 10.53 8.95 17.32
C SER A 133 11.98 8.65 17.74
N LEU A 134 12.34 7.37 17.91
CA LEU A 134 13.70 6.94 18.22
C LEU A 134 14.68 7.29 17.09
N CYS A 135 14.29 7.05 15.84
CA CYS A 135 15.10 7.44 14.68
C CYS A 135 15.32 8.94 14.65
N ARG A 136 14.28 9.75 14.87
CA ARG A 136 14.38 11.21 14.91
C ARG A 136 15.30 11.70 16.03
N ALA A 137 15.20 11.12 17.23
CA ALA A 137 16.07 11.44 18.36
C ALA A 137 17.55 11.10 18.07
N ARG A 138 17.81 9.93 17.47
CA ARG A 138 19.15 9.51 17.07
C ARG A 138 19.77 10.40 16.00
N PHE A 139 18.99 10.82 15.01
CA PHE A 139 19.45 11.76 13.97
C PHE A 139 19.83 13.11 14.59
N ALA A 140 19.00 13.66 15.50
CA ALA A 140 19.29 14.91 16.18
C ALA A 140 20.58 14.83 17.03
N ALA A 141 20.77 13.74 17.79
CA ALA A 141 21.97 13.53 18.59
C ALA A 141 23.24 13.41 17.72
N ARG A 142 23.16 12.73 16.57
CA ARG A 142 24.28 12.60 15.63
C ARG A 142 24.69 13.93 15.00
N ASP A 143 23.73 14.79 14.66
CA ASP A 143 24.02 16.09 14.07
C ASP A 143 24.61 17.06 15.10
N ALA A 144 24.20 16.95 16.38
CA ALA A 144 24.81 17.71 17.48
C ALA A 144 26.26 17.29 17.74
N ALA A 145 26.60 16.00 17.65
CA ALA A 145 27.96 15.50 17.83
C ALA A 145 28.93 15.82 16.67
N LYS A 146 28.43 16.33 15.54
CA LYS A 146 29.24 16.75 14.38
C LYS A 146 29.53 18.25 14.34
N ARG A 147 28.87 19.05 15.19
CA ARG A 147 29.15 20.47 15.36
C ARG A 147 30.16 20.68 16.46
#